data_AF-A0AAD1C743-F1
#
_entry.id   AF-A0AAD1C743-F1
#
_cell.length_a   1.000
_cell.length_b   1.000
_cell.length_c   1.000
_cell.angle_alpha   90.00
_cell.angle_beta   90.00
_cell.angle_gamma   90.00
#
_symmetry.space_group_name_H-M   'P 1'
#
loop_
_entity.id
_entity.type
_entity.pdbx_description
1 polymer ?
#
loop_
_entity_poly.entity_id
_entity_poly.type
_entity_poly.pdbx_seq_one_letter_code
_entity_poly.pdbx_strand_id
1 'polypeptide(L)'
;MIDKHELIFNKKDKTVIVQISSAGYNRERLAVVREYCPVDIQEQDGVLHLEYMIPEYFDVLSEKIQLAKTELERLTLAQKMTALHIGKSDFKIPYLHPDNIIISGGDVKFLHYGIEKLLSPYVWDETFYLASYKALIASILVPKVNFELAIDGLGAVKEKAAQDLLKLSSIEEINHYISEKFHALSEQSASKNTLVNKNRWKGLLIGVSVLSVATLVLGFTTYQSMFQDVPLKSAVIRAQSNFMKKDYSETVNTLKTYNAESLPKEARYVLAASYVHLDSLSDKQKEAVLNTITEATDGTILNYWIYLGRGKFEKALDLAQNIGDNQLILHAYTNLYEATKANANMNGSEKQKKLAEYEKKIKELAAEVGETSKENSKSSKGNGQ
;
A
#
# COMPACT_ATOMS: atom_id res chain seq x y z
N MET A 1 45.37 -13.44 -39.24
CA MET A 1 44.18 -13.62 -38.40
C MET A 1 44.68 -13.60 -36.98
N ILE A 2 44.21 -12.65 -36.16
CA ILE A 2 44.59 -12.59 -34.75
C ILE A 2 43.95 -13.80 -34.06
N ASP A 3 44.75 -14.53 -33.29
CA ASP A 3 44.41 -15.79 -32.62
C ASP A 3 43.19 -15.63 -31.71
N LYS A 4 42.00 -15.71 -32.30
CA LYS A 4 40.70 -15.53 -31.64
C LYS A 4 40.39 -16.58 -30.56
N HIS A 5 41.20 -17.62 -30.41
CA HIS A 5 40.82 -18.82 -29.65
C HIS A 5 41.91 -19.38 -28.72
N GLU A 6 42.86 -18.57 -28.28
CA GLU A 6 44.05 -19.14 -27.60
C GLU A 6 44.25 -18.75 -26.14
N LEU A 7 43.51 -17.77 -25.62
CA LEU A 7 43.64 -17.30 -24.24
C LEU A 7 42.35 -17.59 -23.46
N ILE A 8 42.44 -18.44 -22.44
CA ILE A 8 41.32 -18.70 -21.51
C ILE A 8 41.70 -18.17 -20.14
N PHE A 9 40.84 -17.32 -19.57
CA PHE A 9 41.01 -16.74 -18.24
C PHE A 9 40.21 -17.55 -17.24
N ASN A 10 40.90 -18.29 -16.38
CA ASN A 10 40.29 -19.02 -15.29
C ASN A 10 40.64 -18.34 -13.97
N LYS A 11 39.63 -17.83 -13.28
CA LYS A 11 39.81 -17.21 -11.96
C LYS A 11 39.72 -18.26 -10.85
N LYS A 12 40.67 -18.21 -9.91
CA LYS A 12 40.63 -18.95 -8.64
C LYS A 12 41.00 -18.00 -7.50
N ASP A 13 40.04 -17.62 -6.67
CA ASP A 13 40.22 -16.68 -5.55
C ASP A 13 40.92 -15.36 -5.97
N LYS A 14 42.15 -15.14 -5.51
CA LYS A 14 43.00 -13.97 -5.85
C LYS A 14 43.98 -14.23 -6.99
N THR A 15 43.75 -15.27 -7.78
CA THR A 15 44.62 -15.65 -8.91
C THR A 15 43.82 -15.71 -10.20
N VAL A 16 44.45 -15.29 -11.29
CA VAL A 16 43.94 -15.46 -12.65
C VAL A 16 44.95 -16.33 -13.39
N ILE A 17 44.48 -17.48 -13.87
CA ILE A 17 45.25 -18.40 -14.69
C ILE A 17 44.91 -18.11 -16.15
N VAL A 18 45.92 -17.68 -16.90
CA VAL A 18 45.81 -17.50 -18.35
C VAL A 18 46.33 -18.76 -19.01
N GLN A 19 45.44 -19.50 -19.66
CA GLN A 19 45.80 -20.68 -20.44
C GLN A 19 46.09 -20.27 -21.87
N ILE A 20 47.26 -20.65 -22.36
CA ILE A 20 47.73 -20.34 -23.71
C ILE A 20 47.89 -21.64 -24.47
N SER A 21 47.11 -21.74 -25.54
CA SER A 21 47.20 -22.81 -26.54
C SER A 21 48.64 -23.04 -27.03
N SER A 22 48.89 -24.25 -27.50
CA SER A 22 50.20 -24.67 -28.01
C SER A 22 50.69 -23.95 -29.28
N ALA A 23 49.81 -23.18 -29.94
CA ALA A 23 50.15 -22.27 -31.04
C ALA A 23 50.32 -20.80 -30.57
N GLY A 24 49.91 -20.49 -29.34
CA GLY A 24 49.99 -19.15 -28.74
C GLY A 24 51.30 -18.82 -28.05
N TYR A 25 52.31 -19.69 -28.12
CA TYR A 25 53.68 -19.35 -27.74
C TYR A 25 54.73 -20.05 -28.61
N ASN A 26 55.94 -19.49 -28.65
CA ASN A 26 57.08 -20.11 -29.33
C ASN A 26 57.73 -21.18 -28.44
N ARG A 27 57.45 -22.46 -28.74
CA ARG A 27 57.93 -23.61 -27.95
C ARG A 27 59.46 -23.72 -27.89
N GLU A 28 60.15 -23.43 -28.99
CA GLU A 28 61.61 -23.47 -29.06
C GLU A 28 62.27 -22.37 -28.21
N ARG A 29 61.52 -21.32 -27.89
CA ARG A 29 61.99 -20.14 -27.14
C ARG A 29 61.28 -19.95 -25.79
N LEU A 30 60.75 -21.02 -25.20
CA LEU A 30 60.05 -20.96 -23.91
C LEU A 30 60.92 -20.37 -22.78
N ALA A 31 62.23 -20.63 -22.80
CA ALA A 31 63.17 -20.04 -21.84
C ALA A 31 63.18 -18.50 -21.91
N VAL A 32 63.08 -17.94 -23.13
CA VAL A 32 62.99 -16.50 -23.36
C VAL A 32 61.64 -15.96 -22.87
N VAL A 33 60.54 -16.68 -23.12
CA VAL A 33 59.22 -16.30 -22.60
C VAL A 33 59.23 -16.18 -21.07
N ARG A 34 59.89 -17.10 -20.36
CA ARG A 34 60.03 -17.06 -18.89
C ARG A 34 60.86 -15.88 -18.38
N GLU A 35 61.83 -15.40 -19.16
CA GLU A 35 62.64 -14.24 -18.80
C GLU A 35 61.85 -12.93 -18.90
N TYR A 36 61.03 -12.80 -19.95
CA TYR A 36 60.26 -11.57 -20.20
C TYR A 36 58.89 -11.55 -19.52
N CYS A 37 58.39 -12.70 -19.04
CA CYS A 37 57.12 -12.83 -18.32
C CYS A 37 57.39 -13.33 -16.88
N PRO A 38 57.51 -12.43 -15.89
CA PRO A 38 57.89 -12.77 -14.52
C PRO A 38 56.70 -13.32 -13.71
N VAL A 39 56.11 -14.41 -14.20
CA VAL A 39 55.00 -15.14 -13.56
C VAL A 39 55.32 -16.62 -13.49
N ASP A 40 54.63 -17.36 -12.63
CA ASP A 40 54.77 -18.82 -12.64
C ASP A 40 54.18 -19.38 -13.94
N ILE A 41 55.01 -20.08 -14.71
CA ILE A 41 54.64 -20.67 -16.01
C ILE A 41 54.75 -22.18 -15.90
N GLN A 42 53.59 -22.85 -15.96
CA GLN A 42 53.50 -24.30 -15.98
C GLN A 42 53.09 -24.78 -17.37
N GLU A 43 53.76 -25.79 -17.90
CA GLU A 43 53.41 -26.42 -19.17
C GLU A 43 52.79 -27.79 -18.90
N GLN A 44 51.56 -28.00 -19.39
CA GLN A 44 50.82 -29.27 -19.28
C GLN A 44 50.21 -29.60 -20.63
N ASP A 45 50.51 -30.77 -21.19
CA ASP A 45 49.99 -31.24 -22.48
C ASP A 45 50.12 -30.22 -23.64
N GLY A 46 51.19 -29.42 -23.62
CA GLY A 46 51.48 -28.39 -24.62
C GLY A 46 50.73 -27.07 -24.42
N VAL A 47 49.91 -26.92 -23.37
CA VAL A 47 49.26 -25.68 -22.95
C VAL A 47 50.11 -25.00 -21.88
N LEU A 48 50.34 -23.70 -22.02
CA LEU A 48 50.96 -22.91 -20.95
C LEU A 48 49.89 -22.38 -20.00
N HIS A 49 50.17 -22.46 -18.72
CA HIS A 49 49.38 -21.89 -17.65
C HIS A 49 50.22 -20.80 -16.99
N LEU A 50 49.81 -19.55 -17.16
CA LEU A 50 50.46 -18.40 -16.54
C LEU A 50 49.62 -17.93 -15.36
N GLU A 51 50.19 -17.99 -14.16
CA GLU A 51 49.48 -17.64 -12.93
C GLU A 51 49.78 -16.19 -12.51
N TYR A 52 48.73 -15.36 -12.51
CA TYR A 52 48.81 -13.96 -12.11
C TYR A 52 48.13 -13.78 -10.74
N MET A 53 48.89 -13.28 -9.76
CA MET A 53 48.31 -12.84 -8.48
C MET A 53 47.67 -11.46 -8.62
N ILE A 54 46.39 -11.36 -8.26
CA ILE A 54 45.67 -10.09 -8.17
C ILE A 54 46.16 -9.38 -6.89
N PRO A 55 46.72 -8.16 -6.99
CA PRO A 55 47.15 -7.42 -5.82
C PRO A 55 46.00 -7.11 -4.85
N GLU A 56 46.32 -6.83 -3.60
CA GLU A 56 45.30 -6.45 -2.63
C GLU A 56 44.54 -5.19 -3.08
N TYR A 57 43.22 -5.16 -2.85
CA TYR A 57 42.31 -4.09 -3.25
C TYR A 57 42.10 -3.90 -4.76
N PHE A 58 42.61 -4.80 -5.60
CA PHE A 58 42.26 -4.86 -7.01
C PHE A 58 41.14 -5.87 -7.25
N ASP A 59 40.22 -5.49 -8.12
CA ASP A 59 39.13 -6.33 -8.59
C ASP A 59 39.22 -6.49 -10.11
N VAL A 60 38.77 -7.63 -10.63
CA VAL A 60 38.70 -7.88 -12.07
C VAL A 60 37.56 -7.06 -12.68
N LEU A 61 37.78 -6.48 -13.86
CA LEU A 61 36.79 -5.62 -14.52
C LEU A 61 35.49 -6.37 -14.83
N SER A 62 35.54 -7.63 -15.25
CA SER A 62 34.34 -8.45 -15.49
C SER A 62 33.41 -8.53 -14.28
N GLU A 63 33.94 -8.62 -13.06
CA GLU A 63 33.17 -8.61 -11.81
C GLU A 63 32.56 -7.24 -11.53
N LYS A 64 33.34 -6.17 -11.78
CA LYS A 64 32.83 -4.80 -11.64
C LYS A 64 31.69 -4.49 -12.61
N ILE A 65 31.76 -5.01 -13.84
CA ILE A 65 30.67 -4.88 -14.82
C ILE A 65 29.38 -5.52 -14.30
N GLN A 66 29.47 -6.70 -13.68
CA GLN A 66 28.29 -7.39 -13.12
C GLN A 66 27.72 -6.68 -11.88
N LEU A 67 28.57 -6.03 -11.08
CA LEU A 67 28.16 -5.32 -9.87
C LEU A 67 27.57 -3.93 -10.15
N ALA A 68 27.90 -3.31 -11.28
CA ALA A 68 27.40 -1.99 -11.67
C ALA A 68 25.91 -2.05 -12.03
N LYS A 69 25.07 -1.37 -11.25
CA LYS A 69 23.60 -1.40 -11.41
C LYS A 69 23.07 -0.17 -12.11
N THR A 70 23.71 0.97 -11.89
CA THR A 70 23.26 2.25 -12.43
C THR A 70 24.00 2.58 -13.73
N GLU A 71 23.42 3.46 -14.55
CA GLU A 71 24.10 3.99 -15.73
C GLU A 71 25.34 4.82 -15.35
N LEU A 72 25.27 5.57 -14.24
CA LEU A 72 26.40 6.37 -13.76
C LEU A 72 27.59 5.49 -13.35
N GLU A 73 27.35 4.40 -12.59
CA GLU A 73 28.41 3.45 -12.23
C GLU A 73 29.08 2.82 -13.45
N ARG A 74 28.28 2.46 -14.48
CA ARG A 74 28.80 1.91 -15.74
C ARG A 74 29.63 2.94 -16.51
N LEU A 75 29.17 4.19 -16.59
CA LEU A 75 29.93 5.29 -17.20
C LEU A 75 31.22 5.60 -16.42
N THR A 76 31.21 5.52 -15.08
CA THR A 76 32.41 5.65 -14.26
C THR A 76 33.42 4.54 -14.58
N LEU A 77 32.97 3.28 -14.70
CA LEU A 77 33.86 2.17 -15.09
C LEU A 77 34.42 2.36 -16.50
N ALA A 78 33.59 2.76 -17.47
CA ALA A 78 34.03 3.05 -18.82
C ALA A 78 35.05 4.20 -18.86
N GLN A 79 34.84 5.27 -18.08
CA GLN A 79 35.76 6.40 -18.01
C GLN A 79 37.11 6.00 -17.43
N LYS A 80 37.18 5.07 -16.47
CA LYS A 80 38.46 4.56 -15.96
C LYS A 80 39.30 3.87 -17.04
N MET A 81 38.66 3.30 -18.08
CA MET A 81 39.39 2.63 -19.17
C MET A 81 40.28 3.58 -19.96
N THR A 82 40.05 4.89 -19.87
CA THR A 82 40.94 5.92 -20.45
C THR A 82 42.37 5.86 -19.91
N ALA A 83 42.57 5.30 -18.71
CA ALA A 83 43.90 5.10 -18.12
C ALA A 83 44.68 3.92 -18.73
N LEU A 84 44.01 3.06 -19.51
CA LEU A 84 44.68 1.96 -20.22
C LEU A 84 45.57 2.51 -21.32
N HIS A 85 46.85 2.15 -21.26
CA HIS A 85 47.80 2.49 -22.31
C HIS A 85 47.65 1.48 -23.46
N ILE A 86 46.84 1.85 -24.45
CA ILE A 86 46.56 1.06 -25.65
C ILE A 86 47.37 1.68 -26.79
N GLY A 87 48.58 1.18 -27.01
CA GLY A 87 49.45 1.65 -28.08
C GLY A 87 50.56 0.64 -28.36
N LYS A 88 51.21 0.81 -29.51
CA LYS A 88 52.37 -0.02 -29.87
C LYS A 88 53.51 0.26 -28.90
N SER A 89 53.89 -0.75 -28.12
CA SER A 89 55.13 -0.77 -27.33
C SER A 89 56.18 -1.62 -28.05
N ASP A 90 57.46 -1.43 -27.74
CA ASP A 90 58.57 -2.05 -28.48
C ASP A 90 58.50 -3.59 -28.49
N PHE A 91 57.97 -4.23 -27.44
CA PHE A 91 57.85 -5.70 -27.37
C PHE A 91 56.59 -6.23 -26.68
N LYS A 92 55.91 -5.42 -25.84
CA LYS A 92 54.71 -5.85 -25.10
C LYS A 92 53.45 -5.50 -25.86
N ILE A 93 52.57 -6.47 -26.04
CA ILE A 93 51.34 -6.32 -26.79
C ILE A 93 50.17 -6.47 -25.79
N PRO A 94 49.41 -5.39 -25.49
CA PRO A 94 48.35 -5.47 -24.49
C PRO A 94 47.21 -6.36 -25.00
N TYR A 95 46.56 -7.12 -24.13
CA TYR A 95 45.39 -7.92 -24.52
C TYR A 95 44.12 -7.32 -23.92
N LEU A 96 43.26 -6.74 -24.76
CA LEU A 96 41.99 -6.16 -24.33
C LEU A 96 41.00 -7.28 -24.04
N HIS A 97 40.71 -7.51 -22.76
CA HIS A 97 39.70 -8.46 -22.31
C HIS A 97 39.20 -8.08 -20.91
N PRO A 98 37.90 -8.17 -20.61
CA PRO A 98 37.38 -7.85 -19.28
C PRO A 98 38.06 -8.63 -18.13
N ASP A 99 38.39 -9.90 -18.35
CA ASP A 99 39.10 -10.72 -17.36
C ASP A 99 40.61 -10.46 -17.29
N ASN A 100 41.18 -9.72 -18.25
CA ASN A 100 42.58 -9.34 -18.24
C ASN A 100 42.84 -7.97 -17.59
N ILE A 101 41.78 -7.25 -17.20
CA ILE A 101 41.87 -5.89 -16.67
C ILE A 101 41.53 -5.91 -15.18
N ILE A 102 42.42 -5.33 -14.37
CA ILE A 102 42.21 -5.14 -12.94
C ILE A 102 42.12 -3.67 -12.59
N ILE A 103 41.27 -3.35 -11.60
CA ILE A 103 40.94 -1.98 -11.21
C ILE A 103 41.04 -1.84 -9.70
N SER A 104 41.73 -0.78 -9.26
CA SER A 104 41.69 -0.31 -7.86
C SER A 104 41.65 1.22 -7.83
N GLY A 105 40.58 1.81 -7.29
CA GLY A 105 40.41 3.26 -7.34
C GLY A 105 40.45 3.78 -8.79
N GLY A 106 41.42 4.65 -9.11
CA GLY A 106 41.69 5.15 -10.46
C GLY A 106 42.74 4.35 -11.25
N ASP A 107 43.41 3.39 -10.62
CA ASP A 107 44.44 2.59 -11.27
C ASP A 107 43.80 1.45 -12.07
N VAL A 108 44.14 1.38 -13.37
CA VAL A 108 43.70 0.32 -14.28
C VAL A 108 44.92 -0.29 -14.95
N LYS A 109 45.04 -1.62 -14.88
CA LYS A 109 46.21 -2.36 -15.39
C LYS A 109 45.77 -3.64 -16.10
N PHE A 110 46.57 -4.07 -17.08
CA PHE A 110 46.47 -5.41 -17.63
C PHE A 110 47.23 -6.40 -16.76
N LEU A 111 46.71 -7.62 -16.61
CA LEU A 111 47.41 -8.74 -15.98
C LEU A 111 48.43 -9.33 -16.95
N HIS A 112 47.96 -9.76 -18.12
CA HIS A 112 48.71 -10.42 -19.16
C HIS A 112 48.99 -9.48 -20.34
N TYR A 113 50.22 -9.59 -20.86
CA TYR A 113 50.67 -8.97 -22.10
C TYR A 113 51.25 -10.07 -22.98
N GLY A 114 50.94 -9.99 -24.28
CA GLY A 114 51.67 -10.73 -25.29
C GLY A 114 53.07 -10.16 -25.49
N ILE A 115 53.91 -10.96 -26.15
CA ILE A 115 55.29 -10.62 -26.49
C ILE A 115 55.44 -10.87 -27.99
N GLU A 116 55.87 -9.84 -28.72
CA GLU A 116 55.96 -9.91 -30.19
C GLU A 116 56.71 -11.19 -30.63
N LYS A 117 56.08 -12.00 -31.48
CA LYS A 117 56.60 -13.28 -32.01
C LYS A 117 56.94 -14.37 -30.98
N LEU A 118 56.68 -14.16 -29.69
CA LEU A 118 57.04 -15.10 -28.61
C LEU A 118 55.84 -15.59 -27.79
N LEU A 119 54.88 -14.72 -27.49
CA LEU A 119 53.73 -15.01 -26.64
C LEU A 119 52.48 -14.27 -27.16
N SER A 120 51.36 -14.97 -27.29
CA SER A 120 50.09 -14.39 -27.74
C SER A 120 49.59 -13.30 -26.77
N PRO A 121 49.02 -12.18 -27.26
CA PRO A 121 48.93 -11.76 -28.66
C PRO A 121 50.30 -11.42 -29.28
N TYR A 122 50.55 -11.93 -30.49
CA TYR A 122 51.84 -11.80 -31.18
C TYR A 122 52.01 -10.54 -32.02
N VAL A 123 50.90 -9.92 -32.45
CA VAL A 123 50.89 -8.85 -33.45
C VAL A 123 49.97 -7.72 -33.00
N TRP A 124 50.46 -6.50 -33.18
CA TRP A 124 49.64 -5.29 -33.03
C TRP A 124 48.84 -5.02 -34.30
N ASP A 125 47.52 -4.91 -34.19
CA ASP A 125 46.61 -4.51 -35.28
C ASP A 125 45.61 -3.46 -34.79
N GLU A 126 45.85 -2.22 -35.20
CA GLU A 126 45.05 -1.06 -34.81
C GLU A 126 43.54 -1.25 -35.07
N THR A 127 43.17 -1.91 -36.17
CA THR A 127 41.76 -2.14 -36.52
C THR A 127 41.10 -3.06 -35.50
N PHE A 128 41.79 -4.14 -35.14
CA PHE A 128 41.33 -5.09 -34.14
C PHE A 128 41.29 -4.47 -32.74
N TYR A 129 42.27 -3.64 -32.36
CA TYR A 129 42.27 -2.96 -31.07
C TYR A 129 41.14 -1.95 -30.96
N LEU A 130 40.82 -1.22 -32.03
CA LEU A 130 39.66 -0.33 -32.05
C LEU A 130 38.36 -1.12 -31.89
N ALA A 131 38.20 -2.23 -32.62
CA ALA A 131 37.02 -3.10 -32.50
C ALA A 131 36.89 -3.70 -31.09
N SER A 132 38.01 -4.16 -30.52
CA SER A 132 38.08 -4.72 -29.17
C SER A 132 37.79 -3.66 -28.11
N TYR A 133 38.27 -2.42 -28.27
CA TYR A 133 37.97 -1.33 -27.35
C TYR A 133 36.49 -0.94 -27.41
N LYS A 134 35.90 -0.87 -28.62
CA LYS A 134 34.44 -0.68 -28.77
C LYS A 134 33.65 -1.79 -28.08
N ALA A 135 34.05 -3.05 -28.26
CA ALA A 135 33.41 -4.20 -27.60
C ALA A 135 33.54 -4.14 -26.08
N LEU A 136 34.72 -3.75 -25.56
CA LEU A 136 34.97 -3.58 -24.13
C LEU A 136 34.03 -2.51 -23.55
N ILE A 137 34.03 -1.30 -24.13
CA ILE A 137 33.16 -0.21 -23.66
C ILE A 137 31.68 -0.59 -23.80
N ALA A 138 31.28 -1.26 -24.88
CA ALA A 138 29.92 -1.74 -25.06
C ALA A 138 29.51 -2.75 -23.97
N SER A 139 30.39 -3.69 -23.61
CA SER A 139 30.13 -4.66 -22.53
C SER A 139 29.97 -4.00 -21.15
N ILE A 140 30.68 -2.90 -20.90
CA ILE A 140 30.55 -2.11 -19.67
C ILE A 140 29.21 -1.35 -19.65
N LEU A 141 28.87 -0.67 -20.75
CA LEU A 141 27.67 0.16 -20.81
C LEU A 141 26.40 -0.67 -20.94
N VAL A 142 26.46 -1.83 -21.59
CA VAL A 142 25.33 -2.71 -21.85
C VAL A 142 25.66 -4.11 -21.30
N PRO A 143 25.33 -4.41 -20.03
CA PRO A 143 25.74 -5.65 -19.36
C PRO A 143 25.30 -6.97 -20.03
N LYS A 144 24.34 -6.91 -20.95
CA LYS A 144 23.88 -8.07 -21.73
C LYS A 144 24.79 -8.40 -22.92
N VAL A 145 25.68 -7.48 -23.28
CA VAL A 145 26.61 -7.63 -24.40
C VAL A 145 27.78 -8.48 -23.92
N ASN A 146 27.91 -9.67 -24.51
CA ASN A 146 29.10 -10.48 -24.34
C ASN A 146 30.25 -9.85 -25.14
N PHE A 147 31.43 -9.74 -24.50
CA PHE A 147 32.59 -9.05 -25.06
C PHE A 147 33.09 -9.73 -26.34
N GLU A 148 33.28 -11.05 -26.30
CA GLU A 148 33.86 -11.83 -27.39
C GLU A 148 32.98 -11.77 -28.64
N LEU A 149 31.66 -11.90 -28.46
CA LEU A 149 30.69 -11.76 -29.56
C LEU A 149 30.63 -10.33 -30.10
N ALA A 150 30.90 -9.33 -29.27
CA ALA A 150 30.84 -7.92 -29.67
C ALA A 150 32.03 -7.48 -30.52
N ILE A 151 33.19 -8.13 -30.44
CA ILE A 151 34.38 -7.75 -31.24
C ILE A 151 34.05 -7.70 -32.74
N ASP A 152 33.40 -8.74 -33.26
CA ASP A 152 32.96 -8.79 -34.66
C ASP A 152 31.49 -8.42 -34.84
N GLY A 153 30.67 -8.57 -33.79
CA GLY A 153 29.22 -8.54 -33.85
C GLY A 153 28.56 -7.28 -33.29
N LEU A 154 29.33 -6.25 -32.89
CA LEU A 154 28.76 -5.03 -32.28
C LEU A 154 27.67 -4.37 -33.13
N GLY A 155 27.75 -4.49 -34.47
CA GLY A 155 26.75 -4.03 -35.42
C GLY A 155 25.32 -4.55 -35.16
N ALA A 156 25.19 -5.75 -34.58
CA ALA A 156 23.91 -6.38 -34.30
C ALA A 156 23.23 -5.88 -33.01
N VAL A 157 23.97 -5.19 -32.13
CA VAL A 157 23.49 -4.72 -30.83
C VAL A 157 22.66 -3.45 -31.01
N LYS A 158 21.34 -3.52 -30.79
CA LYS A 158 20.40 -2.42 -31.14
C LYS A 158 20.40 -1.26 -30.13
N GLU A 159 20.98 -1.46 -28.95
CA GLU A 159 21.05 -0.47 -27.89
C GLU A 159 21.79 0.79 -28.35
N LYS A 160 21.22 1.96 -28.03
CA LYS A 160 21.73 3.26 -28.47
C LYS A 160 23.21 3.48 -28.15
N ALA A 161 23.65 3.07 -26.95
CA ALA A 161 25.06 3.18 -26.55
C ALA A 161 25.99 2.41 -27.49
N ALA A 162 25.64 1.19 -27.89
CA ALA A 162 26.42 0.40 -28.85
C ALA A 162 26.41 1.02 -30.26
N GLN A 163 25.25 1.49 -30.70
CA GLN A 163 25.08 2.13 -32.00
C GLN A 163 25.83 3.46 -32.12
N ASP A 164 25.94 4.22 -31.03
CA ASP A 164 26.74 5.44 -30.99
C ASP A 164 28.25 5.11 -31.04
N LEU A 165 28.70 4.08 -30.31
CA LEU A 165 30.11 3.63 -30.33
C LEU A 165 30.57 3.14 -31.72
N LEU A 166 29.69 2.53 -32.52
CA LEU A 166 30.03 2.07 -33.86
C LEU A 166 30.51 3.20 -34.78
N LYS A 167 29.94 4.39 -34.64
CA LYS A 167 30.21 5.57 -35.48
C LYS A 167 31.56 6.23 -35.19
N LEU A 168 32.15 5.95 -34.02
CA LEU A 168 33.40 6.56 -33.57
C LEU A 168 34.58 5.85 -34.25
N SER A 169 35.57 6.61 -34.71
CA SER A 169 36.66 6.11 -35.56
C SER A 169 37.98 5.93 -34.81
N SER A 170 38.09 6.42 -33.58
CA SER A 170 39.30 6.27 -32.76
C SER A 170 39.01 6.02 -31.28
N ILE A 171 40.02 5.57 -30.54
CA ILE A 171 39.97 5.38 -29.08
C ILE A 171 39.75 6.72 -28.38
N GLU A 172 40.37 7.79 -28.89
CA GLU A 172 40.23 9.16 -28.36
C GLU A 172 38.80 9.67 -28.50
N GLU A 173 38.15 9.43 -29.65
CA GLU A 173 36.74 9.79 -29.87
C GLU A 173 35.82 9.03 -28.91
N ILE A 174 36.09 7.74 -28.69
CA ILE A 174 35.35 6.92 -27.70
C ILE A 174 35.52 7.51 -26.30
N ASN A 175 36.75 7.83 -25.90
CA ASN A 175 37.06 8.39 -24.59
C ASN A 175 36.37 9.76 -24.37
N HIS A 176 36.33 10.60 -25.40
CA HIS A 176 35.63 11.87 -25.38
C HIS A 176 34.12 11.68 -25.20
N TYR A 177 33.51 10.80 -26.01
CA TYR A 177 32.08 10.47 -25.92
C TYR A 177 31.69 9.99 -24.52
N ILE A 178 32.47 9.08 -23.92
CA ILE A 178 32.21 8.57 -22.56
C ILE A 178 32.33 9.68 -21.52
N SER A 179 33.33 10.55 -21.64
CA SER A 179 33.54 11.66 -20.72
C SER A 179 32.38 12.65 -20.77
N GLU A 180 31.90 13.01 -21.96
CA GLU A 180 30.74 13.90 -22.14
C GLU A 180 29.48 13.30 -21.47
N LYS A 181 29.20 12.03 -21.74
CA LYS A 181 28.05 11.31 -21.14
C LYS A 181 28.15 11.23 -19.62
N PHE A 182 29.33 10.96 -19.09
CA PHE A 182 29.57 10.90 -17.66
C PHE A 182 29.31 12.27 -16.99
N HIS A 183 29.87 13.35 -17.53
CA HIS A 183 29.68 14.69 -16.97
C HIS A 183 28.22 15.13 -16.99
N ALA A 184 27.52 14.93 -18.11
CA ALA A 184 26.10 15.26 -18.24
C ALA A 184 25.23 14.50 -17.22
N LEU A 185 25.46 13.20 -17.06
CA LEU A 185 24.69 12.38 -16.12
C LEU A 185 25.05 12.67 -14.65
N SER A 186 26.33 12.92 -14.37
CA SER A 186 26.80 13.25 -13.02
C SER A 186 26.19 14.56 -12.53
N GLU A 187 26.13 15.60 -13.38
CA GLU A 187 25.51 16.88 -13.06
C GLU A 187 23.99 16.75 -12.86
N GLN A 188 23.32 15.97 -13.72
CA GLN A 188 21.90 15.67 -13.57
C GLN A 188 21.63 14.90 -12.27
N SER A 189 22.47 13.94 -11.91
CA SER A 189 22.30 13.15 -10.68
C SER A 189 22.57 14.02 -9.45
N ALA A 190 23.61 14.86 -9.46
CA ALA A 190 23.93 15.75 -8.33
C ALA A 190 22.82 16.78 -8.05
N SER A 191 22.16 17.29 -9.10
CA SER A 191 21.07 18.26 -8.98
C SER A 191 19.72 17.64 -8.59
N LYS A 192 19.45 16.39 -8.99
CA LYS A 192 18.14 15.74 -8.77
C LYS A 192 18.11 14.77 -7.60
N ASN A 193 19.24 14.17 -7.23
CA ASN A 193 19.27 13.11 -6.22
C ASN A 193 20.00 13.59 -4.97
N THR A 194 19.28 13.67 -3.85
CA THR A 194 19.89 13.83 -2.54
C THR A 194 20.09 12.47 -1.90
N LEU A 195 21.31 12.20 -1.44
CA LEU A 195 21.59 10.96 -0.72
C LEU A 195 20.90 11.03 0.65
N VAL A 196 19.87 10.21 0.82
CA VAL A 196 19.18 10.06 2.10
C VAL A 196 19.58 8.77 2.78
N ASN A 197 19.68 8.81 4.11
CA ASN A 197 19.87 7.58 4.88
C ASN A 197 18.60 6.72 4.75
N LYS A 198 18.76 5.52 4.19
CA LYS A 198 17.67 4.57 3.89
C LYS A 198 16.80 4.26 5.10
N ASN A 199 17.40 4.12 6.29
CA ASN A 199 16.65 3.78 7.50
C ASN A 199 15.88 4.98 8.05
N ARG A 200 16.47 6.18 8.00
CA ARG A 200 15.77 7.42 8.38
C ARG A 200 14.59 7.69 7.44
N TRP A 201 14.78 7.51 6.14
CA TRP A 201 13.72 7.68 5.15
C TRP A 201 12.57 6.69 5.34
N LYS A 202 12.87 5.41 5.58
CA LYS A 202 11.85 4.41 5.93
C LYS A 202 11.09 4.77 7.20
N GLY A 203 11.79 5.23 8.24
CA GLY A 203 11.16 5.69 9.48
C GLY A 203 10.21 6.86 9.24
N LEU A 204 10.60 7.82 8.40
CA LEU A 204 9.76 8.95 8.02
C LEU A 204 8.52 8.50 7.25
N LEU A 205 8.65 7.58 6.28
CA LEU A 205 7.50 7.04 5.55
C LEU A 205 6.49 6.34 6.48
N ILE A 206 6.98 5.51 7.41
CA ILE A 206 6.13 4.86 8.41
C ILE A 206 5.45 5.91 9.29
N GLY A 207 6.20 6.91 9.78
CA GLY A 207 5.66 8.00 10.58
C GLY A 207 4.55 8.76 9.88
N VAL A 208 4.73 9.10 8.59
CA VAL A 208 3.73 9.74 7.75
C VAL A 208 2.49 8.85 7.61
N SER A 209 2.67 7.55 7.31
CA SER A 209 1.53 6.63 7.18
C SER A 209 0.71 6.51 8.46
N VAL A 210 1.36 6.38 9.62
CA VAL A 210 0.68 6.31 10.92
C VAL A 210 -0.09 7.60 11.20
N LEU A 211 0.54 8.76 10.96
CA LEU A 211 -0.09 10.06 11.17
C LEU A 211 -1.30 10.27 10.24
N SER A 212 -1.22 9.85 8.99
CA SER A 212 -2.34 9.90 8.04
C SER A 212 -3.54 9.08 8.53
N VAL A 213 -3.31 7.85 8.98
CA VAL A 213 -4.38 6.99 9.52
C VAL A 213 -5.00 7.60 10.78
N ALA A 214 -4.16 8.08 11.71
CA ALA A 214 -4.64 8.73 12.93
C ALA A 214 -5.50 9.96 12.62
N THR A 215 -5.10 10.76 11.62
CA THR A 215 -5.84 11.95 11.19
C THR A 215 -7.22 11.60 10.64
N LEU A 216 -7.34 10.51 9.85
CA LEU A 216 -8.63 10.06 9.33
C LEU A 216 -9.57 9.56 10.44
N VAL A 217 -9.05 8.79 11.40
CA VAL A 217 -9.86 8.29 12.53
C VAL A 217 -10.34 9.45 13.41
N LEU A 218 -9.45 10.40 13.73
CA LEU A 218 -9.82 11.60 14.48
C LEU A 218 -10.83 12.46 13.71
N GLY A 219 -10.64 12.64 12.40
CA GLY A 219 -11.59 13.35 11.54
C GLY A 219 -12.98 12.71 11.52
N PHE A 220 -13.05 11.39 11.36
CA PHE A 220 -14.32 10.67 11.37
C PHE A 220 -15.04 10.73 12.72
N THR A 221 -14.32 10.49 13.82
CA THR A 221 -14.89 10.51 15.17
C THR A 221 -15.36 11.92 15.58
N THR A 222 -14.59 12.95 15.25
CA THR A 222 -15.01 14.35 15.48
C THR A 222 -16.22 14.74 14.64
N TYR A 223 -16.26 14.33 13.36
CA TYR A 223 -17.42 14.53 12.50
C TYR A 223 -18.67 13.87 13.09
N GLN A 224 -18.59 12.60 13.46
CA GLN A 224 -19.73 11.88 14.03
C GLN A 224 -20.24 12.55 15.31
N SER A 225 -19.32 12.93 16.22
CA SER A 225 -19.69 13.62 17.45
C SER A 225 -20.37 14.97 17.21
N MET A 226 -19.84 15.78 16.29
CA MET A 226 -20.34 17.13 16.03
C MET A 226 -21.72 17.13 15.34
N PHE A 227 -21.96 16.18 14.43
CA PHE A 227 -23.18 16.16 13.63
C PHE A 227 -24.29 15.24 14.17
N GLN A 228 -23.99 14.29 15.06
CA GLN A 228 -24.99 13.39 15.64
C GLN A 228 -25.20 13.63 17.14
N ASP A 229 -24.14 13.53 17.94
CA ASP A 229 -24.28 13.53 19.41
C ASP A 229 -24.59 14.91 19.99
N VAL A 230 -23.93 15.96 19.49
CA VAL A 230 -24.10 17.32 20.00
C VAL A 230 -25.52 17.86 19.74
N PRO A 231 -26.11 17.75 18.53
CA PRO A 231 -27.48 18.18 18.28
C PRO A 231 -28.50 17.41 19.13
N LEU A 232 -28.33 16.09 19.28
CA LEU A 232 -29.19 15.26 20.11
C LEU A 232 -29.16 15.71 21.57
N LYS A 233 -27.96 15.87 22.16
CA LYS A 233 -27.80 16.34 23.55
C LYS A 233 -28.43 17.73 23.75
N SER A 234 -28.22 18.65 22.82
CA SER A 234 -28.82 19.99 22.86
C SER A 234 -30.36 19.94 22.80
N ALA A 235 -30.93 19.10 21.93
CA ALA A 235 -32.36 18.90 21.83
C ALA A 235 -32.96 18.27 23.09
N VAL A 236 -32.28 17.29 23.70
CA VAL A 236 -32.71 16.68 24.96
C VAL A 236 -32.75 17.70 26.09
N ILE A 237 -31.70 18.52 26.26
CA ILE A 237 -31.66 19.58 27.29
C ILE A 237 -32.79 20.59 27.08
N ARG A 238 -33.04 21.00 25.83
CA ARG A 238 -34.11 21.94 25.50
C ARG A 238 -35.49 21.35 25.79
N ALA A 239 -35.72 20.10 25.41
CA ALA A 239 -36.97 19.40 25.65
C ALA A 239 -37.26 19.25 27.14
N GLN A 240 -36.26 18.87 27.94
CA GLN A 240 -36.38 18.81 29.41
C GLN A 240 -36.73 20.18 30.01
N SER A 241 -36.07 21.26 29.55
CA SER A 241 -36.41 22.63 29.96
C SER A 241 -37.86 23.00 29.61
N ASN A 242 -38.33 22.65 28.40
CA ASN A 242 -39.72 22.92 27.99
C ASN A 242 -40.73 22.12 28.80
N PHE A 243 -40.42 20.86 29.09
CA PHE A 243 -41.23 20.00 29.94
C PHE A 243 -41.37 20.55 31.36
N MET A 244 -40.27 21.04 31.96
CA MET A 244 -40.30 21.70 33.27
C MET A 244 -41.17 22.98 33.26
N LYS A 245 -41.25 23.68 32.13
CA LYS A 245 -42.13 24.83 31.92
C LYS A 245 -43.58 24.43 31.59
N LYS A 246 -43.89 23.12 31.55
CA LYS A 246 -45.16 22.54 31.12
C LYS A 246 -45.54 22.85 29.66
N ASP A 247 -44.55 23.18 28.83
CA ASP A 247 -44.74 23.33 27.39
C ASP A 247 -44.56 21.98 26.68
N TYR A 248 -45.58 21.15 26.78
CA TYR A 248 -45.58 19.80 26.23
C TYR A 248 -45.55 19.80 24.69
N SER A 249 -46.16 20.81 24.05
CA SER A 249 -46.17 20.98 22.60
C SER A 249 -44.76 21.20 22.06
N GLU A 250 -44.02 22.13 22.66
CA GLU A 250 -42.66 22.42 22.23
C GLU A 250 -41.67 21.31 22.61
N THR A 251 -41.94 20.59 23.69
CA THR A 251 -41.20 19.37 24.06
C THR A 251 -41.31 18.31 22.96
N VAL A 252 -42.53 18.03 22.48
CA VAL A 252 -42.76 17.11 21.36
C VAL A 252 -42.09 17.62 20.08
N ASN A 253 -42.25 18.91 19.75
CA ASN A 253 -41.64 19.49 18.55
C ASN A 253 -40.10 19.39 18.55
N THR A 254 -39.47 19.54 19.71
CA THR A 254 -38.01 19.45 19.85
C THR A 254 -37.50 18.02 19.62
N LEU A 255 -38.25 17.00 20.04
CA LEU A 255 -37.80 15.61 19.99
C LEU A 255 -38.41 14.77 18.84
N LYS A 256 -39.42 15.27 18.12
CA LYS A 256 -40.15 14.50 17.09
C LYS A 256 -39.28 13.97 15.94
N THR A 257 -38.18 14.66 15.63
CA THR A 257 -37.26 14.31 14.54
C THR A 257 -36.33 13.15 14.89
N TYR A 258 -36.16 12.83 16.18
CA TYR A 258 -35.31 11.74 16.65
C TYR A 258 -36.10 10.45 16.80
N ASN A 259 -35.48 9.31 16.51
CA ASN A 259 -36.09 8.00 16.77
C ASN A 259 -36.26 7.80 18.29
N ALA A 260 -37.35 7.17 18.71
CA ALA A 260 -37.63 6.94 20.13
C ALA A 260 -36.49 6.16 20.79
N GLU A 261 -35.94 5.16 20.09
CA GLU A 261 -34.85 4.32 20.55
C GLU A 261 -33.49 5.04 20.63
N SER A 262 -33.27 6.08 19.83
CA SER A 262 -32.03 6.87 19.91
C SER A 262 -32.03 7.87 21.06
N LEU A 263 -33.19 8.14 21.65
CA LEU A 263 -33.30 9.04 22.79
C LEU A 263 -32.83 8.35 24.08
N PRO A 264 -32.15 9.07 24.99
CA PRO A 264 -31.88 8.57 26.35
C PRO A 264 -33.19 8.39 27.12
N LYS A 265 -33.19 7.52 28.13
CA LYS A 265 -34.42 7.10 28.85
C LYS A 265 -35.19 8.29 29.44
N GLU A 266 -34.47 9.26 29.97
CA GLU A 266 -35.03 10.47 30.58
C GLU A 266 -35.76 11.32 29.54
N ALA A 267 -35.21 11.42 28.32
CA ALA A 267 -35.85 12.12 27.22
C ALA A 267 -37.07 11.35 26.68
N ARG A 268 -37.03 10.02 26.68
CA ARG A 268 -38.19 9.19 26.34
C ARG A 268 -39.33 9.39 27.33
N TYR A 269 -39.03 9.44 28.63
CA TYR A 269 -40.02 9.72 29.66
C TYR A 269 -40.68 11.08 29.43
N VAL A 270 -39.86 12.13 29.28
CA VAL A 270 -40.32 13.49 29.00
C VAL A 270 -41.21 13.55 27.75
N LEU A 271 -40.81 12.85 26.67
CA LEU A 271 -41.57 12.82 25.43
C LEU A 271 -42.89 12.04 25.57
N ALA A 272 -42.86 10.86 26.21
CA ALA A 272 -44.04 10.02 26.45
C ALA A 272 -45.07 10.75 27.30
N ALA A 273 -44.65 11.34 28.42
CA ALA A 273 -45.52 12.13 29.29
C ALA A 273 -46.10 13.34 28.55
N SER A 274 -45.31 14.01 27.71
CA SER A 274 -45.78 15.13 26.89
C SER A 274 -46.87 14.70 25.89
N TYR A 275 -46.74 13.53 25.26
CA TYR A 275 -47.79 13.01 24.38
C TYR A 275 -49.09 12.73 25.13
N VAL A 276 -49.03 12.14 26.33
CA VAL A 276 -50.22 11.89 27.15
C VAL A 276 -50.89 13.20 27.59
N HIS A 277 -50.11 14.22 27.96
CA HIS A 277 -50.64 15.55 28.28
C HIS A 277 -51.37 16.20 27.10
N LEU A 278 -50.89 15.99 25.87
CA LEU A 278 -51.47 16.53 24.64
C LEU A 278 -52.60 15.68 24.06
N ASP A 279 -52.86 14.49 24.60
CA ASP A 279 -53.92 13.60 24.12
C ASP A 279 -55.32 14.21 24.35
N SER A 280 -56.31 13.70 23.63
CA SER A 280 -57.74 14.04 23.71
C SER A 280 -58.48 13.44 24.91
N LEU A 281 -57.77 12.71 25.78
CA LEU A 281 -58.33 12.10 27.00
C LEU A 281 -58.80 13.16 28.03
N SER A 282 -59.75 12.79 28.89
CA SER A 282 -60.14 13.64 30.03
C SER A 282 -59.02 13.76 31.07
N ASP A 283 -59.01 14.83 31.86
CA ASP A 283 -57.95 15.07 32.86
C ASP A 283 -57.75 13.90 33.84
N LYS A 284 -58.85 13.28 34.28
CA LYS A 284 -58.79 12.08 35.16
C LYS A 284 -58.16 10.87 34.46
N GLN A 285 -58.40 10.70 33.16
CA GLN A 285 -57.79 9.62 32.39
C GLN A 285 -56.31 9.88 32.14
N LYS A 286 -55.93 11.14 31.84
CA LYS A 286 -54.52 11.54 31.72
C LYS A 286 -53.75 11.29 33.00
N GLU A 287 -54.32 11.67 34.15
CA GLU A 287 -53.71 11.45 35.46
C GLU A 287 -53.53 9.96 35.77
N ALA A 288 -54.53 9.12 35.47
CA ALA A 288 -54.42 7.68 35.63
C ALA A 288 -53.29 7.08 34.79
N VAL A 289 -53.12 7.53 33.53
CA VAL A 289 -52.03 7.09 32.66
C VAL A 289 -50.68 7.61 33.15
N LEU A 290 -50.58 8.89 33.51
CA LEU A 290 -49.33 9.49 33.99
C LEU A 290 -48.84 8.86 35.30
N ASN A 291 -49.74 8.36 36.15
CA ASN A 291 -49.35 7.60 37.35
C ASN A 291 -48.67 6.25 37.03
N THR A 292 -48.84 5.73 35.80
CA THR A 292 -48.18 4.51 35.33
C THR A 292 -46.89 4.79 34.55
N ILE A 293 -46.70 6.03 34.08
CA ILE A 293 -45.52 6.48 33.34
C ILE A 293 -44.64 7.29 34.30
N THR A 294 -43.61 6.65 34.82
CA THR A 294 -42.63 7.25 35.74
C THR A 294 -41.24 7.24 35.11
N GLU A 295 -40.28 7.95 35.71
CA GLU A 295 -38.87 7.87 35.29
C GLU A 295 -38.29 6.45 35.40
N ALA A 296 -38.85 5.63 36.30
CA ALA A 296 -38.47 4.24 36.49
C ALA A 296 -39.03 3.30 35.41
N THR A 297 -40.13 3.68 34.74
CA THR A 297 -40.84 2.86 33.75
C THR A 297 -39.90 2.31 32.66
N ASP A 298 -40.14 1.09 32.22
CA ASP A 298 -39.31 0.44 31.22
C ASP A 298 -39.27 1.23 29.90
N GLY A 299 -38.10 1.25 29.26
CA GLY A 299 -37.89 2.03 28.03
C GLY A 299 -38.80 1.59 26.87
N THR A 300 -39.24 0.33 26.88
CA THR A 300 -40.19 -0.24 25.91
C THR A 300 -41.58 0.37 26.14
N ILE A 301 -42.07 0.40 27.37
CA ILE A 301 -43.36 1.05 27.68
C ILE A 301 -43.32 2.54 27.33
N LEU A 302 -42.21 3.24 27.56
CA LEU A 302 -42.05 4.63 27.12
C LEU A 302 -42.12 4.77 25.59
N ASN A 303 -41.46 3.86 24.86
CA ASN A 303 -41.53 3.83 23.40
C ASN A 303 -42.96 3.58 22.88
N TYR A 304 -43.76 2.75 23.58
CA TYR A 304 -45.17 2.53 23.24
C TYR A 304 -45.94 3.86 23.21
N TRP A 305 -45.86 4.64 24.30
CA TRP A 305 -46.55 5.93 24.39
C TRP A 305 -46.04 6.95 23.38
N ILE A 306 -44.74 6.94 23.09
CA ILE A 306 -44.15 7.78 22.04
C ILE A 306 -44.68 7.39 20.65
N TYR A 307 -44.72 6.10 20.32
CA TYR A 307 -45.23 5.64 19.02
C TYR A 307 -46.72 5.92 18.87
N LEU A 308 -47.50 5.70 19.93
CA LEU A 308 -48.91 6.02 19.97
C LEU A 308 -49.16 7.52 19.72
N GLY A 309 -48.47 8.39 20.45
CA GLY A 309 -48.57 9.85 20.28
C GLY A 309 -48.07 10.36 18.92
N ARG A 310 -47.19 9.61 18.26
CA ARG A 310 -46.74 9.87 16.87
C ARG A 310 -47.70 9.33 15.80
N GLY A 311 -48.79 8.68 16.19
CA GLY A 311 -49.72 8.01 15.27
C GLY A 311 -49.16 6.76 14.59
N LYS A 312 -48.06 6.19 15.11
CA LYS A 312 -47.46 4.94 14.60
C LYS A 312 -48.08 3.74 15.31
N PHE A 313 -49.38 3.56 15.12
CA PHE A 313 -50.19 2.63 15.91
C PHE A 313 -49.84 1.16 15.69
N GLU A 314 -49.43 0.74 14.49
CA GLU A 314 -48.97 -0.65 14.29
C GLU A 314 -47.70 -0.93 15.11
N LYS A 315 -46.74 0.00 15.12
CA LYS A 315 -45.53 -0.14 15.94
C LYS A 315 -45.84 -0.17 17.44
N ALA A 316 -46.81 0.62 17.88
CA ALA A 316 -47.27 0.59 19.27
C ALA A 316 -47.93 -0.76 19.61
N LEU A 317 -48.74 -1.31 18.71
CA LEU A 317 -49.34 -2.63 18.88
C LEU A 317 -48.28 -3.73 18.99
N ASP A 318 -47.31 -3.77 18.07
CA ASP A 318 -46.23 -4.75 18.07
C ASP A 318 -45.46 -4.70 19.41
N LEU A 319 -45.19 -3.49 19.91
CA LEU A 319 -44.52 -3.29 21.18
C LEU A 319 -45.36 -3.80 22.36
N ALA A 320 -46.66 -3.49 22.37
CA ALA A 320 -47.58 -3.93 23.41
C ALA A 320 -47.74 -5.46 23.44
N GLN A 321 -47.81 -6.09 22.27
CA GLN A 321 -47.85 -7.56 22.15
C GLN A 321 -46.57 -8.20 22.66
N ASN A 322 -45.41 -7.60 22.39
CA ASN A 322 -44.13 -8.07 22.89
C ASN A 322 -44.02 -7.91 24.42
N ILE A 323 -44.55 -6.81 24.97
CA ILE A 323 -44.65 -6.62 26.44
C ILE A 323 -45.61 -7.64 27.06
N GLY A 324 -46.64 -8.06 26.33
CA GLY A 324 -47.70 -8.96 26.83
C GLY A 324 -48.73 -8.25 27.71
N ASP A 325 -48.85 -6.92 27.60
CA ASP A 325 -49.79 -6.13 28.40
C ASP A 325 -51.13 -5.99 27.65
N ASN A 326 -52.12 -6.77 28.06
CA ASN A 326 -53.46 -6.79 27.46
C ASN A 326 -54.16 -5.41 27.49
N GLN A 327 -53.84 -4.53 28.43
CA GLN A 327 -54.40 -3.17 28.46
C GLN A 327 -53.76 -2.30 27.37
N LEU A 328 -52.44 -2.36 27.20
CA LEU A 328 -51.74 -1.63 26.13
C LEU A 328 -52.10 -2.17 24.74
N ILE A 329 -52.29 -3.49 24.61
CA ILE A 329 -52.74 -4.14 23.37
C ILE A 329 -54.16 -3.68 23.02
N LEU A 330 -55.09 -3.72 23.99
CA LEU A 330 -56.45 -3.21 23.81
C LEU A 330 -56.44 -1.75 23.36
N HIS A 331 -55.66 -0.91 24.05
CA HIS A 331 -55.55 0.51 23.73
C HIS A 331 -54.97 0.77 22.33
N ALA A 332 -53.98 -0.01 21.89
CA ALA A 332 -53.44 0.09 20.54
C ALA A 332 -54.47 -0.29 19.46
N TYR A 333 -55.23 -1.37 19.67
CA TYR A 333 -56.30 -1.76 18.75
C TYR A 333 -57.43 -0.72 18.68
N THR A 334 -57.81 -0.10 19.81
CA THR A 334 -58.80 0.99 19.82
C THR A 334 -58.33 2.18 18.99
N ASN A 335 -57.07 2.60 19.11
CA ASN A 335 -56.51 3.68 18.32
C ASN A 335 -56.40 3.31 16.82
N LEU A 336 -56.00 2.07 16.50
CA LEU A 336 -56.01 1.55 15.12
C LEU A 336 -57.41 1.57 14.51
N TYR A 337 -58.43 1.20 15.29
CA TYR A 337 -59.83 1.23 14.87
C TYR A 337 -60.29 2.66 14.53
N GLU A 338 -60.09 3.61 15.45
CA GLU A 338 -60.48 5.01 15.24
C GLU A 338 -59.71 5.65 14.07
N ALA A 339 -58.40 5.42 13.97
CA ALA A 339 -57.59 5.91 12.85
C ALA A 339 -58.05 5.33 11.51
N THR A 340 -58.35 4.03 11.46
CA THR A 340 -58.86 3.36 10.25
C THR A 340 -60.24 3.88 9.88
N LYS A 341 -61.12 4.11 10.86
CA LYS A 341 -62.45 4.67 10.68
C LYS A 341 -62.40 6.10 10.13
N ALA A 342 -61.48 6.93 10.62
CA ALA A 342 -61.26 8.30 10.16
C ALA A 342 -60.55 8.39 8.80
N ASN A 343 -59.89 7.32 8.33
CA ASN A 343 -59.16 7.33 7.07
C ASN A 343 -60.10 7.39 5.85
N ALA A 344 -60.17 8.54 5.19
CA ALA A 344 -61.01 8.78 4.01
C ALA A 344 -60.43 8.19 2.70
N ASN A 345 -59.13 7.85 2.69
CA ASN A 345 -58.42 7.43 1.48
C ASN A 345 -58.27 5.91 1.34
N MET A 346 -58.66 5.14 2.36
CA MET A 346 -58.59 3.67 2.33
C MET A 346 -59.73 3.08 1.49
N ASN A 347 -59.45 2.01 0.73
CA ASN A 347 -60.46 1.27 -0.01
C ASN A 347 -61.57 0.79 0.94
N GLY A 348 -62.85 0.97 0.56
CA GLY A 348 -63.99 0.66 1.42
C GLY A 348 -64.06 -0.80 1.88
N SER A 349 -63.70 -1.75 1.02
CA SER A 349 -63.71 -3.19 1.34
C SER A 349 -62.59 -3.54 2.33
N GLU A 350 -61.38 -3.04 2.07
CA GLU A 350 -60.23 -3.22 2.97
C GLU A 350 -60.47 -2.56 4.34
N LYS A 351 -61.08 -1.37 4.34
CA LYS A 351 -61.45 -0.63 5.53
C LYS A 351 -62.44 -1.42 6.38
N GLN A 352 -63.51 -1.95 5.78
CA GLN A 352 -64.48 -2.78 6.50
C GLN A 352 -63.84 -4.05 7.07
N LYS A 353 -62.95 -4.70 6.31
CA LYS A 353 -62.23 -5.89 6.77
C LYS A 353 -61.37 -5.60 8.01
N LYS A 354 -60.56 -4.52 7.96
CA LYS A 354 -59.71 -4.11 9.10
C LYS A 354 -60.54 -3.70 10.31
N LEU A 355 -61.62 -2.94 10.10
CA LEU A 355 -62.50 -2.53 11.20
C LEU A 355 -63.16 -3.73 11.89
N ALA A 356 -63.64 -4.72 11.12
CA ALA A 356 -64.21 -5.94 11.68
C ALA A 356 -63.16 -6.77 12.46
N GLU A 357 -61.93 -6.86 11.95
CA GLU A 357 -60.83 -7.53 12.62
C GLU A 357 -60.46 -6.86 13.95
N TYR A 358 -60.27 -5.53 13.92
CA TYR A 358 -59.95 -4.76 15.12
C TYR A 358 -61.10 -4.79 16.13
N GLU A 359 -62.36 -4.65 15.69
CA GLU A 359 -63.53 -4.73 16.57
C GLU A 359 -63.62 -6.09 17.27
N LYS A 360 -63.35 -7.18 16.55
CA LYS A 360 -63.31 -8.52 17.15
C LYS A 360 -62.23 -8.60 18.22
N LYS A 361 -61.01 -8.14 17.92
CA LYS A 361 -59.90 -8.11 18.88
C LYS A 361 -60.18 -7.24 20.10
N ILE A 362 -60.79 -6.07 19.90
CA ILE A 362 -61.21 -5.17 20.98
C ILE A 362 -62.23 -5.86 21.88
N LYS A 363 -63.23 -6.55 21.34
CA LYS A 363 -64.24 -7.27 22.14
C LYS A 363 -63.64 -8.42 22.94
N GLU A 364 -62.76 -9.21 22.33
CA GLU A 364 -62.03 -10.31 22.99
C GLU A 364 -61.22 -9.77 24.17
N LEU A 365 -60.37 -8.75 23.94
CA LEU A 365 -59.50 -8.18 24.95
C LEU A 365 -60.26 -7.38 26.03
N ALA A 366 -61.36 -6.69 25.68
CA ALA A 366 -62.16 -5.94 26.65
C ALA A 366 -62.86 -6.88 27.65
N ALA A 367 -63.29 -8.07 27.23
CA ALA A 367 -63.83 -9.08 28.13
C ALA A 367 -62.76 -9.57 29.11
N GLU A 368 -61.57 -9.90 28.61
CA GLU A 368 -60.44 -10.40 29.40
C GLU A 368 -59.93 -9.37 30.42
N VAL A 369 -59.80 -8.10 30.01
CA VAL A 369 -59.41 -6.99 30.89
C VAL A 369 -60.52 -6.66 31.91
N GLY A 370 -61.79 -6.80 31.52
CA GLY A 370 -62.95 -6.56 32.39
C GLY A 370 -63.18 -7.64 33.46
N GLU A 371 -62.83 -8.89 33.17
CA GLU A 371 -62.89 -10.00 34.13
C GLU A 371 -61.74 -9.91 35.16
N THR A 372 -60.52 -9.65 34.69
CA THR A 372 -59.34 -9.48 35.56
C THR A 372 -59.45 -8.30 36.52
N SER A 373 -60.08 -7.18 36.11
CA SER A 373 -60.33 -6.04 37.00
C SER A 373 -61.45 -6.27 38.03
N LYS A 374 -62.42 -7.16 37.74
CA LYS A 374 -63.43 -7.62 38.72
C LYS A 374 -62.87 -8.63 39.73
N GLU A 375 -61.91 -9.45 39.34
CA GLU A 375 -61.20 -10.36 40.24
C GLU A 375 -60.26 -9.61 41.21
N ASN A 376 -59.48 -8.66 40.71
CA ASN A 376 -58.60 -7.83 41.56
C ASN A 376 -59.37 -6.94 42.54
N SER A 377 -60.56 -6.46 42.20
CA SER A 377 -61.42 -5.68 43.12
C SER A 377 -62.17 -6.54 44.15
N LYS A 378 -62.38 -7.83 43.89
CA LYS A 378 -62.85 -8.79 44.91
C LYS A 378 -61.74 -9.20 45.87
N SER A 379 -60.50 -9.33 45.40
CA SER A 379 -59.34 -9.64 46.23
C SER A 379 -59.01 -8.52 47.23
N SER A 380 -59.12 -7.23 46.85
CA SER A 380 -58.82 -6.13 47.79
C SER A 380 -59.94 -5.80 48.79
N LYS A 381 -61.19 -6.24 48.56
CA LYS A 381 -62.30 -6.13 49.53
C LYS A 381 -62.36 -7.28 50.56
N GLY A 382 -61.53 -8.30 50.43
CA GLY A 382 -61.47 -9.45 51.35
C GLY A 382 -60.50 -9.30 52.53
N ASN A 383 -59.68 -8.25 52.57
CA ASN A 383 -58.65 -8.03 53.62
C ASN A 383 -58.97 -6.83 54.52
N GLY A 384 -60.24 -6.70 54.90
CA GLY A 384 -60.72 -5.68 55.83
C GLY A 384 -61.71 -6.24 56.84
N GLN A 385 -61.23 -7.17 57.69
CA GLN A 385 -61.77 -7.43 59.03
C GLN A 385 -60.62 -7.70 59.98
#